data_AF-A0A4R3VL71-F1
#
_entry.id   AF-A0A4R3VL71-F1
#
_cell.length_a   1.000
_cell.length_b   1.000
_cell.length_c   1.000
_cell.angle_alpha   90.00
_cell.angle_beta   90.00
_cell.angle_gamma   90.00
#
_symmetry.space_group_name_H-M   'P 1'
#
loop_
_entity.id
_entity.type
_entity.pdbx_description
1 polymer ?
#
loop_
_entity_poly.entity_id
_entity_poly.type
_entity_poly.pdbx_seq_one_letter_code
_entity_poly.pdbx_strand_id
1 'polypeptide(L)'
;MGHGRHGHPFGRHADADGFVEHIAARVGAKLDLDAEQQRLLAAWFGQLQQQRAALKGLARGPELAGLIAGEQFPRESAQQLLDARLDALRAAGPGVITAFAEFFDALDGEQRQVLRFMMRRFGHSRRRE
;
A
#
# COMPACT_ATOMS: atom_id res chain seq x y z
N MET A 1 -2.45 -4.08 -48.92
CA MET A 1 -1.37 -3.64 -48.02
C MET A 1 -2.00 -3.25 -46.70
N GLY A 2 -1.85 -4.08 -45.67
CA GLY A 2 -2.45 -3.87 -44.37
C GLY A 2 -1.73 -4.66 -43.29
N HIS A 3 -1.81 -4.12 -42.06
CA HIS A 3 -1.29 -4.62 -40.78
C HIS A 3 0.21 -4.35 -40.50
N GLY A 4 0.61 -3.86 -39.33
CA GLY A 4 -0.15 -3.53 -38.12
C GLY A 4 0.71 -2.74 -37.13
N ARG A 5 0.11 -1.74 -36.49
CA ARG A 5 0.68 -1.06 -35.32
C ARG A 5 0.67 -2.04 -34.15
N HIS A 6 1.86 -2.35 -33.62
CA HIS A 6 2.00 -2.99 -32.33
C HIS A 6 1.56 -2.00 -31.24
N GLY A 7 0.33 -2.17 -30.75
CA GLY A 7 -0.13 -1.55 -29.52
C GLY A 7 0.40 -2.34 -28.32
N HIS A 8 1.18 -1.70 -27.46
CA HIS A 8 1.60 -2.25 -26.18
C HIS A 8 0.36 -2.55 -25.30
N PRO A 9 0.18 -3.78 -24.78
CA PRO A 9 -0.90 -4.09 -23.86
C PRO A 9 -0.43 -3.83 -22.41
N PHE A 10 -0.11 -2.58 -22.07
CA PHE A 10 0.04 -2.17 -20.67
C PHE A 10 -1.00 -1.11 -20.34
N GLY A 11 -2.25 -1.50 -20.52
CA GLY A 11 -3.42 -0.76 -20.06
C GLY A 11 -4.33 -1.71 -19.30
N ARG A 12 -4.10 -1.86 -18.00
CA ARG A 12 -5.13 -2.28 -17.04
C ARG A 12 -4.64 -1.95 -15.64
N HIS A 13 -5.50 -1.31 -14.86
CA HIS A 13 -5.35 -1.16 -13.42
C HIS A 13 -4.80 -2.47 -12.83
N ALA A 14 -3.53 -2.49 -12.44
CA ALA A 14 -3.06 -3.52 -11.55
C ALA A 14 -3.88 -3.33 -10.27
N ASP A 15 -4.76 -4.28 -9.96
CA ASP A 15 -5.42 -4.33 -8.67
C ASP A 15 -4.32 -4.18 -7.63
N ALA A 16 -4.35 -3.06 -6.90
CA ALA A 16 -3.31 -2.75 -5.93
C ALA A 16 -3.18 -3.86 -4.88
N ASP A 17 -4.24 -4.64 -4.70
CA ASP A 17 -4.28 -5.81 -3.85
C ASP A 17 -3.38 -6.93 -4.39
N GLY A 18 -3.43 -7.20 -5.71
CA GLY A 18 -2.52 -8.14 -6.36
C GLY A 18 -1.06 -7.65 -6.39
N PHE A 19 -0.84 -6.33 -6.41
CA PHE A 19 0.49 -5.76 -6.26
C PHE A 19 1.08 -6.02 -4.86
N VAL A 20 0.27 -5.84 -3.81
CA VAL A 20 0.71 -6.08 -2.43
C VAL A 20 1.05 -7.55 -2.20
N GLU A 21 0.22 -8.47 -2.70
CA GLU A 21 0.47 -9.91 -2.60
C GLU A 21 1.76 -10.32 -3.35
N HIS A 22 2.00 -9.74 -4.54
CA HIS A 22 3.24 -9.96 -5.27
C HIS A 22 4.48 -9.46 -4.52
N ILE A 23 4.38 -8.30 -3.85
CA ILE A 23 5.46 -7.74 -3.03
C ILE A 23 5.70 -8.64 -1.81
N ALA A 24 4.66 -9.14 -1.16
CA ALA A 24 4.77 -10.06 -0.02
C ALA A 24 5.51 -11.34 -0.41
N ALA A 25 5.11 -11.98 -1.50
CA ALA A 25 5.77 -13.18 -2.02
C ALA A 25 7.26 -12.91 -2.35
N ARG A 26 7.56 -11.75 -2.96
CA ARG A 26 8.93 -11.36 -3.30
C ARG A 26 9.79 -11.07 -2.08
N VAL A 27 9.22 -10.45 -1.04
CA VAL A 27 9.92 -10.19 0.24
C VAL A 27 10.18 -11.51 0.96
N GLY A 28 9.18 -12.39 1.04
CA GLY A 28 9.31 -13.70 1.67
C GLY A 28 10.40 -14.56 1.03
N ALA A 29 10.40 -14.68 -0.30
CA ALA A 29 11.41 -15.44 -1.03
C ALA A 29 12.82 -14.83 -0.92
N LYS A 30 12.93 -13.50 -0.79
CA LYS A 30 14.22 -12.80 -0.74
C LYS A 30 14.86 -12.81 0.64
N LEU A 31 14.05 -12.89 1.69
CA LEU A 31 14.51 -12.98 3.07
C LEU A 31 14.64 -14.44 3.53
N ASP A 32 14.32 -15.41 2.68
CA ASP A 32 14.32 -16.84 3.04
C ASP A 32 13.54 -17.08 4.34
N LEU A 33 12.30 -16.58 4.38
CA LEU A 33 11.48 -16.61 5.58
C LEU A 33 10.98 -18.03 5.88
N ASP A 34 11.01 -18.41 7.15
CA ASP A 34 10.34 -19.61 7.61
C ASP A 34 8.80 -19.45 7.65
N ALA A 35 8.08 -20.53 7.99
CA ALA A 35 6.63 -20.53 8.04
C ALA A 35 6.03 -19.54 9.06
N GLU A 36 6.69 -19.32 10.20
CA GLU A 36 6.23 -18.38 11.22
C GLU A 36 6.42 -16.93 10.76
N GLN A 37 7.60 -16.62 10.24
CA GLN A 37 7.94 -15.31 9.69
C GLN A 37 7.06 -14.95 8.49
N GLN A 38 6.73 -15.92 7.63
CA GLN A 38 5.78 -15.73 6.53
C GLN A 38 4.37 -15.40 7.04
N ARG A 39 3.92 -16.05 8.11
CA ARG A 39 2.62 -15.76 8.74
C ARG A 39 2.59 -14.33 9.31
N LEU A 40 3.66 -13.90 9.97
CA LEU A 40 3.78 -12.53 10.49
C LEU A 40 3.84 -11.49 9.37
N LEU A 41 4.56 -11.79 8.28
CA LEU A 41 4.59 -10.96 7.09
C LEU A 41 3.18 -10.81 6.49
N ALA A 42 2.44 -11.91 6.35
CA ALA A 42 1.06 -11.90 5.84
C ALA A 42 0.11 -11.12 6.76
N ALA A 43 0.26 -11.24 8.08
CA ALA A 43 -0.53 -10.48 9.06
C ALA A 43 -0.29 -8.96 8.92
N TRP A 44 0.98 -8.55 8.78
CA TRP A 44 1.33 -7.15 8.55
C TRP A 44 0.74 -6.62 7.24
N PHE A 45 0.85 -7.37 6.14
CA PHE A 45 0.20 -6.99 4.88
C PHE A 45 -1.32 -6.94 4.99
N GLY A 46 -1.94 -7.83 5.75
CA GLY A 46 -3.36 -7.79 6.08
C GLY A 46 -3.77 -6.47 6.74
N GLN A 47 -2.98 -5.98 7.70
CA GLN A 47 -3.20 -4.67 8.33
C GLN A 47 -3.09 -3.51 7.34
N LEU A 48 -2.07 -3.53 6.47
CA LEU A 48 -1.89 -2.50 5.43
C LEU A 48 -3.08 -2.49 4.44
N GLN A 49 -3.56 -3.67 4.05
CA GLN A 49 -4.69 -3.82 3.13
C GLN A 49 -5.99 -3.34 3.77
N GLN A 50 -6.23 -3.68 5.03
CA GLN A 50 -7.38 -3.20 5.79
C GLN A 50 -7.38 -1.67 5.91
N GLN A 51 -6.22 -1.08 6.23
CA GLN A 51 -6.06 0.38 6.29
C GLN A 51 -6.33 1.02 4.92
N ARG A 52 -5.76 0.48 3.85
CA ARG A 52 -5.96 0.98 2.48
C ARG A 52 -7.43 0.90 2.07
N ALA A 53 -8.12 -0.19 2.39
CA ALA A 53 -9.54 -0.37 2.11
C ALA A 53 -10.40 0.66 2.85
N ALA A 54 -10.12 0.91 4.12
CA ALA A 54 -10.81 1.94 4.92
C ALA A 54 -10.64 3.34 4.31
N LEU A 55 -9.41 3.71 3.93
CA LEU A 55 -9.13 4.99 3.28
C LEU A 55 -9.76 5.10 1.88
N LYS A 56 -9.78 4.01 1.11
CA LYS A 56 -10.46 3.96 -0.20
C LYS A 56 -11.98 4.10 -0.05
N GLY A 57 -12.56 3.59 1.03
CA GLY A 57 -13.96 3.77 1.40
C GLY A 57 -14.34 5.25 1.59
N LEU A 58 -13.43 6.04 2.16
CA LEU A 58 -13.56 7.49 2.43
C LEU A 58 -13.04 8.38 1.27
N ALA A 59 -12.69 7.78 0.14
CA ALA A 59 -12.12 8.47 -1.00
C ALA A 59 -12.72 7.99 -2.31
N ARG A 60 -13.98 7.53 -2.27
CA ARG A 60 -14.60 7.00 -3.47
C ARG A 60 -14.83 8.12 -4.48
N GLY A 61 -14.70 7.77 -5.75
CA GLY A 61 -14.95 8.67 -6.89
C GLY A 61 -16.23 9.51 -6.76
N PRO A 62 -17.37 8.95 -6.29
CA PRO A 62 -18.60 9.72 -6.08
C PRO A 62 -18.53 10.80 -4.99
N GLU A 63 -17.84 10.55 -3.86
CA GLU A 63 -17.70 11.52 -2.77
C GLU A 63 -16.85 12.71 -3.22
N LEU A 64 -15.74 12.43 -3.90
CA LEU A 64 -14.88 13.45 -4.48
C LEU A 64 -15.55 14.17 -5.66
N ALA A 65 -16.31 13.45 -6.50
CA ALA A 65 -17.10 14.05 -7.57
C ALA A 65 -18.18 14.98 -7.01
N GLY A 66 -18.80 14.62 -5.88
CA GLY A 66 -19.77 15.46 -5.19
C GLY A 66 -19.21 16.80 -4.73
N LEU A 67 -17.92 16.85 -4.31
CA LEU A 67 -17.26 18.10 -3.92
C LEU A 67 -17.02 19.06 -5.09
N ILE A 68 -17.01 18.57 -6.33
CA ILE A 68 -16.76 19.38 -7.54
C ILE A 68 -18.00 19.55 -8.43
N ALA A 69 -19.15 18.98 -8.03
CA ALA A 69 -20.38 19.00 -8.81
C ALA A 69 -21.19 20.31 -8.67
N GLY A 70 -20.93 21.10 -7.63
CA GLY A 70 -21.63 22.36 -7.38
C GLY A 70 -20.96 23.58 -8.01
N GLU A 71 -21.69 24.70 -8.08
CA GLU A 71 -21.15 26.00 -8.54
C GLU A 71 -20.07 26.57 -7.61
N GLN A 72 -20.09 26.17 -6.33
CA GLN A 72 -19.12 26.57 -5.33
C GLN A 72 -18.56 25.35 -4.61
N PHE A 73 -17.30 25.43 -4.21
CA PHE A 73 -16.62 24.35 -3.50
C PHE A 73 -17.12 24.25 -2.04
N PRO A 74 -17.71 23.11 -1.62
CA PRO A 74 -18.25 22.94 -0.27
C PRO A 74 -17.12 22.64 0.73
N ARG A 75 -16.48 23.71 1.23
CA ARG A 75 -15.31 23.64 2.13
C ARG A 75 -15.58 22.80 3.38
N GLU A 76 -16.76 22.91 3.97
CA GLU A 76 -17.12 22.18 5.20
C GLU A 76 -17.17 20.66 4.96
N SER A 77 -17.82 20.22 3.88
CA SER A 77 -17.87 18.80 3.52
C SER A 77 -16.48 18.23 3.19
N ALA A 78 -15.63 19.03 2.54
CA ALA A 78 -14.24 18.64 2.28
C ALA A 78 -13.43 18.49 3.58
N GLN A 79 -13.64 19.38 4.56
CA GLN A 79 -13.02 19.30 5.87
C GLN A 79 -13.48 18.04 6.63
N GLN A 80 -14.78 17.76 6.64
CA GLN A 80 -15.33 16.55 7.27
C GLN A 80 -14.75 15.26 6.65
N LEU A 81 -14.57 15.23 5.33
CA LEU A 81 -13.95 14.10 4.64
C LEU A 81 -12.49 13.90 5.04
N LEU A 82 -11.73 15.00 5.19
CA LEU A 82 -10.36 14.96 5.67
C LEU A 82 -10.31 14.45 7.12
N ASP A 83 -11.15 14.98 8.00
CA ASP A 83 -11.18 14.61 9.42
C ASP A 83 -11.49 13.11 9.58
N ALA A 84 -12.48 12.60 8.83
CA ALA A 84 -12.79 11.17 8.81
C ALA A 84 -11.60 10.29 8.37
N ARG A 85 -10.81 10.75 7.40
CA ARG A 85 -9.58 10.03 6.96
C ARG A 85 -8.50 10.06 8.02
N LEU A 86 -8.32 11.20 8.69
CA LEU A 86 -7.34 11.35 9.76
C LEU A 86 -7.70 10.47 10.96
N ASP A 87 -8.97 10.38 11.31
CA ASP A 87 -9.43 9.52 12.40
C ASP A 87 -9.31 8.04 12.06
N ALA A 88 -9.64 7.65 10.83
CA ALA A 88 -9.39 6.28 10.36
C ALA A 88 -7.88 5.93 10.42
N LEU A 89 -7.01 6.87 10.05
CA LEU A 89 -5.56 6.68 10.12
C LEU A 89 -5.07 6.57 11.57
N ARG A 90 -5.57 7.42 12.48
CA ARG A 90 -5.25 7.38 13.92
C ARG A 90 -5.69 6.07 14.55
N ALA A 91 -6.86 5.57 14.19
CA ALA A 91 -7.39 4.31 14.72
C ALA A 91 -6.60 3.08 14.24
N ALA A 92 -6.18 3.06 12.97
CA ALA A 92 -5.48 1.92 12.38
C ALA A 92 -3.95 1.93 12.60
N GLY A 93 -3.36 3.11 12.80
CA GLY A 93 -1.90 3.30 12.89
C GLY A 93 -1.19 2.36 13.89
N PRO A 94 -1.67 2.23 15.13
CA PRO A 94 -1.05 1.34 16.12
C PRO A 94 -1.00 -0.14 15.69
N GLY A 95 -2.03 -0.63 15.00
CA GLY A 95 -2.09 -2.03 14.54
C GLY A 95 -1.04 -2.34 13.47
N VAL A 96 -0.84 -1.43 12.53
CA VAL A 96 0.20 -1.58 11.48
C VAL A 96 1.61 -1.57 12.09
N ILE A 97 1.85 -0.68 13.06
CA ILE A 97 3.16 -0.60 13.75
C ILE A 97 3.42 -1.87 14.54
N THR A 98 2.42 -2.36 15.29
CA THR A 98 2.52 -3.57 16.10
C THR A 98 2.82 -4.79 15.22
N ALA A 99 2.05 -5.01 14.16
CA ALA A 99 2.27 -6.15 13.26
C ALA A 99 3.63 -6.09 12.55
N PHE A 100 4.12 -4.89 12.20
CA PHE A 100 5.46 -4.74 11.66
C PHE A 100 6.55 -5.05 12.69
N ALA A 101 6.38 -4.61 13.94
CA ALA A 101 7.31 -4.90 15.02
C ALA A 101 7.42 -6.40 15.26
N GLU A 102 6.29 -7.11 15.37
CA GLU A 102 6.26 -8.57 15.53
C GLU A 102 7.00 -9.29 14.38
N PHE A 103 6.74 -8.88 13.12
CA PHE A 103 7.46 -9.42 11.97
C PHE A 103 8.97 -9.14 12.06
N PHE A 104 9.36 -7.90 12.36
CA PHE A 104 10.76 -7.50 12.41
C PHE A 104 11.54 -8.20 13.53
N ASP A 105 10.91 -8.36 14.69
CA ASP A 105 11.52 -9.00 15.85
C ASP A 105 11.70 -10.51 15.65
N ALA A 106 10.85 -11.15 14.84
CA ALA A 106 10.99 -12.54 14.43
C ALA A 106 12.12 -12.79 13.40
N LEU A 107 12.62 -11.75 12.73
CA LEU A 107 13.75 -11.89 11.79
C LEU A 107 15.08 -12.08 12.52
N ASP A 108 15.97 -12.87 11.93
CA ASP A 108 17.35 -12.99 12.41
C ASP A 108 18.25 -11.82 11.93
N GLY A 109 19.53 -11.86 12.29
CA GLY A 109 20.50 -10.81 11.95
C GLY A 109 20.74 -10.65 10.44
N GLU A 110 20.82 -11.74 9.69
CA GLU A 110 21.09 -11.75 8.25
C GLU A 110 19.86 -11.23 7.50
N GLN A 111 18.68 -11.74 7.83
CA GLN A 111 17.40 -11.31 7.28
C GLN A 111 17.16 -9.80 7.51
N ARG A 112 17.44 -9.29 8.72
CA ARG A 112 17.38 -7.85 9.00
C ARG A 112 18.36 -7.04 8.15
N GLN A 113 19.55 -7.57 7.87
CA GLN A 113 20.53 -6.90 7.00
C GLN A 113 20.06 -6.85 5.54
N VAL A 114 19.50 -7.95 5.03
CA VAL A 114 18.90 -8.01 3.69
C VAL A 114 17.72 -7.03 3.58
N LEU A 115 16.84 -6.98 4.59
CA LEU A 115 15.73 -6.03 4.65
C LEU A 115 16.21 -4.58 4.57
N ARG A 116 17.26 -4.20 5.34
CA ARG A 116 17.85 -2.85 5.29
C ARG A 116 18.45 -2.55 3.91
N PHE A 117 19.13 -3.51 3.29
CA PHE A 117 19.69 -3.34 1.95
C PHE A 117 18.59 -3.10 0.91
N MET A 118 17.49 -3.86 1.00
CA MET A 118 16.31 -3.67 0.17
C MET A 118 15.75 -2.25 0.32
N MET A 119 15.49 -1.80 1.55
CA MET A 119 14.95 -0.45 1.81
C MET A 119 15.84 0.66 1.24
N ARG A 120 17.17 0.55 1.39
CA ARG A 120 18.12 1.52 0.81
C ARG A 120 18.02 1.59 -0.71
N ARG A 121 17.83 0.44 -1.38
CA ARG A 121 17.72 0.37 -2.84
C ARG A 121 16.42 1.00 -3.36
N PHE A 122 15.30 0.81 -2.66
CA PHE A 122 14.02 1.47 -3.01
C PHE A 122 14.03 2.99 -2.78
N GLY A 123 14.86 3.49 -1.85
CA GLY A 123 15.01 4.93 -1.63
C GLY A 123 15.77 5.67 -2.73
N HIS A 124 16.71 5.00 -3.41
CA HIS A 124 17.53 5.63 -4.46
C HIS A 124 16.80 5.79 -5.81
N SER A 125 15.80 4.96 -6.07
CA SER A 125 14.99 5.05 -7.30
C SER A 125 14.05 6.27 -7.35
N ARG A 126 13.80 6.97 -6.22
CA ARG A 126 12.97 8.19 -6.18
C ARG A 126 13.76 9.52 -6.22
N ARG A 127 15.10 9.47 -6.36
CA ARG A 127 15.97 10.66 -6.44
C ARG A 127 16.55 10.89 -7.84
N ARG A 128 16.11 10.13 -8.84
CA ARG A 128 16.50 10.29 -10.25
C ARG A 128 15.28 10.61 -11.10
N GLU A 129 14.67 11.74 -10.82
CA GLU A 129 13.83 12.54 -11.71
C GLU A 129 14.19 14.01 -11.45
#